data_AF-R2XMN4-F1
#
_entry.id   AF-R2XMN4-F1
#
_cell.length_a   1.000
_cell.length_b   1.000
_cell.length_c   1.000
_cell.angle_alpha   90.00
_cell.angle_beta   90.00
_cell.angle_gamma   90.00
#
_symmetry.space_group_name_H-M   'P 1'
#
loop_
_entity.id
_entity.type
_entity.pdbx_description
1 polymer ?
#
loop_
_entity_poly.entity_id
_entity_poly.type
_entity_poly.pdbx_seq_one_letter_code
_entity_poly.pdbx_strand_id
1 'polypeptide(L)'
;MKRVLGISVYPDHSDINQDKAYIELAHKYGFGRIFMSMLEVTEGKEVVKKKFKELIFFAKDLGYETILDVAPNIFEELGISYDDMSFFHELGADGIRLDLGFDGNKEAMLTYNPFGVAIELNMSNDVAYLDNILTYEANTPYLYGCHNFYPQEGTALPFDFFVKCSERFKAKGIRTAAFVTSQVGTIGPWDINDGLPTLEMHRHLPVEVATKHLFATKLIDDVIIGNAYASEEELKAMGDVDRYQTEFSVEFVAGINDVEKQIVLNEQHYRRGDITDQMVRSTFVRKKYGQEANAPHDNEIEFQPGDIVIGNDDFGKYKNELQVVLSAHKDSRKNKVGQIVADEQLLLPFIHPWSKFKFTEK
;
A
#
# COMPACT_ATOMS: atom_id res chain seq x y z
N MET A 1 -0.45 8.60 11.13
CA MET A 1 -1.80 8.02 11.00
C MET A 1 -1.67 6.50 11.06
N LYS A 2 -2.71 5.77 11.49
CA LYS A 2 -2.68 4.29 11.41
C LYS A 2 -2.83 3.88 9.95
N ARG A 3 -2.20 2.75 9.58
CA ARG A 3 -2.23 2.19 8.23
C ARG A 3 -3.22 1.03 8.12
N VAL A 4 -4.09 1.07 7.12
CA VAL A 4 -5.16 0.09 6.92
C VAL A 4 -5.00 -0.61 5.57
N LEU A 5 -5.34 -1.89 5.52
CA LEU A 5 -5.49 -2.62 4.26
C LEU A 5 -6.98 -2.63 3.90
N GLY A 6 -7.28 -2.43 2.62
CA GLY A 6 -8.63 -2.44 2.10
C GLY A 6 -8.82 -3.36 0.91
N ILE A 7 -10.07 -3.67 0.63
CA ILE A 7 -10.51 -4.41 -0.54
C ILE A 7 -11.55 -3.60 -1.30
N SER A 8 -11.61 -3.78 -2.62
CA SER A 8 -12.76 -3.33 -3.40
C SER A 8 -13.84 -4.40 -3.46
N VAL A 9 -15.09 -3.96 -3.55
CA VAL A 9 -16.25 -4.81 -3.84
C VAL A 9 -17.08 -4.15 -4.94
N TYR A 10 -17.56 -4.96 -5.89
CA TYR A 10 -18.35 -4.53 -7.04
C TYR A 10 -19.70 -5.27 -7.05
N PRO A 11 -20.65 -4.87 -6.18
CA PRO A 11 -21.89 -5.61 -6.02
C PRO A 11 -22.67 -5.77 -7.32
N ASP A 12 -22.61 -4.79 -8.23
CA ASP A 12 -23.34 -4.86 -9.52
C ASP A 12 -22.83 -6.00 -10.42
N HIS A 13 -21.58 -6.44 -10.22
CA HIS A 13 -20.94 -7.48 -11.03
C HIS A 13 -20.79 -8.82 -10.28
N SER A 14 -21.44 -8.97 -9.13
CA SER A 14 -21.33 -10.20 -8.32
C SER A 14 -22.58 -10.58 -7.53
N ASP A 15 -22.51 -11.77 -6.92
CA ASP A 15 -23.49 -12.26 -5.95
C ASP A 15 -23.17 -11.82 -4.52
N ILE A 16 -24.22 -11.47 -3.78
CA ILE A 16 -24.11 -10.97 -2.41
C ILE A 16 -23.42 -11.96 -1.45
N ASN A 17 -23.58 -13.28 -1.65
CA ASN A 17 -22.95 -14.26 -0.77
C ASN A 17 -21.46 -14.41 -1.06
N GLN A 18 -21.06 -14.25 -2.32
CA GLN A 18 -19.64 -14.22 -2.70
C GLN A 18 -18.95 -12.97 -2.14
N ASP A 19 -19.62 -11.81 -2.24
CA ASP A 19 -19.13 -10.57 -1.63
C ASP A 19 -18.96 -10.70 -0.12
N LYS A 20 -19.95 -11.26 0.60
CA LYS A 20 -19.84 -11.50 2.05
C LYS A 20 -18.71 -12.46 2.40
N ALA A 21 -18.58 -13.56 1.66
CA ALA A 21 -17.50 -14.53 1.88
C ALA A 21 -16.12 -13.90 1.67
N TYR A 22 -15.97 -13.04 0.65
CA TYR A 22 -14.73 -12.32 0.40
C TYR A 22 -14.41 -11.30 1.50
N ILE A 23 -15.41 -10.53 1.95
CA ILE A 23 -15.26 -9.57 3.06
C ILE A 23 -14.84 -10.30 4.35
N GLU A 24 -15.49 -11.42 4.68
CA GLU A 24 -15.14 -12.22 5.86
C GLU A 24 -13.73 -12.82 5.75
N LEU A 25 -13.34 -13.29 4.57
CA LEU A 25 -12.01 -13.82 4.33
C LEU A 25 -10.93 -12.74 4.48
N ALA A 26 -11.13 -11.55 3.90
CA ALA A 26 -10.21 -10.44 4.05
C ALA A 26 -10.12 -9.97 5.52
N HIS A 27 -11.22 -10.02 6.27
CA HIS A 27 -11.25 -9.63 7.68
C HIS A 27 -10.30 -10.49 8.53
N LYS A 28 -10.27 -11.81 8.26
CA LYS A 28 -9.35 -12.77 8.91
C LYS A 28 -7.88 -12.38 8.77
N TYR A 29 -7.51 -11.67 7.70
CA TYR A 29 -6.16 -11.18 7.41
C TYR A 29 -5.94 -9.70 7.75
N GLY A 30 -6.84 -9.11 8.55
CA GLY A 30 -6.65 -7.77 9.13
C GLY A 30 -6.94 -6.61 8.17
N PHE A 31 -7.73 -6.85 7.13
CA PHE A 31 -8.31 -5.80 6.30
C PHE A 31 -9.46 -5.12 7.07
N GLY A 32 -9.59 -3.81 6.88
CA GLY A 32 -10.54 -2.99 7.66
C GLY A 32 -11.13 -1.82 6.89
N ARG A 33 -10.90 -1.74 5.58
CA ARG A 33 -11.50 -0.73 4.71
C ARG A 33 -12.11 -1.37 3.46
N ILE A 34 -13.26 -0.86 3.02
CA ILE A 34 -13.88 -1.25 1.74
C ILE A 34 -13.98 -0.02 0.85
N PHE A 35 -13.55 -0.18 -0.39
CA PHE A 35 -13.98 0.66 -1.50
C PHE A 35 -15.13 -0.05 -2.22
N MET A 36 -16.30 0.56 -2.31
CA MET A 36 -17.47 -0.07 -2.91
C MET A 36 -17.97 0.79 -4.07
N SER A 37 -18.04 0.22 -5.26
CA SER A 37 -18.52 0.93 -6.45
C SER A 37 -20.00 0.69 -6.66
N MET A 38 -20.77 1.75 -6.91
CA MET A 38 -22.17 1.70 -7.36
C MET A 38 -22.23 2.26 -8.78
N LEU A 39 -22.41 1.36 -9.74
CA LEU A 39 -22.21 1.63 -11.17
C LEU A 39 -23.51 1.64 -11.94
N GLU A 40 -24.50 0.85 -11.51
CA GLU A 40 -25.74 0.64 -12.26
C GLU A 40 -26.98 0.57 -11.37
N VAL A 41 -28.14 0.99 -11.92
CA VAL A 41 -29.46 0.76 -11.30
C VAL A 41 -30.29 -0.20 -12.16
N THR A 42 -29.77 -1.41 -12.38
CA THR A 42 -30.39 -2.40 -13.29
C THR A 42 -31.72 -2.96 -12.81
N GLU A 43 -31.88 -3.17 -11.50
CA GLU A 43 -33.07 -3.81 -10.90
C GLU A 43 -34.00 -2.82 -10.16
N GLY A 44 -33.73 -1.52 -10.34
CA GLY A 44 -34.46 -0.44 -9.70
C GLY A 44 -33.91 -0.05 -8.32
N LYS A 45 -34.16 1.21 -7.95
CA LYS A 45 -33.60 1.89 -6.78
C LYS A 45 -33.69 1.10 -5.46
N GLU A 46 -34.85 0.53 -5.15
CA GLU A 46 -35.07 -0.14 -3.87
C GLU A 46 -34.30 -1.46 -3.75
N VAL A 47 -34.12 -2.19 -4.85
CA VAL A 47 -33.38 -3.45 -4.87
C VAL A 47 -31.89 -3.19 -4.68
N VAL A 48 -31.35 -2.22 -5.44
CA VAL A 48 -29.95 -1.76 -5.30
C VAL A 48 -29.70 -1.24 -3.89
N LYS A 49 -30.58 -0.36 -3.38
CA LYS A 49 -30.46 0.18 -2.02
C LYS A 49 -30.43 -0.94 -0.97
N LYS A 50 -31.28 -1.97 -1.11
CA LYS A 50 -31.30 -3.11 -0.19
C LYS A 50 -30.01 -3.93 -0.28
N LYS A 51 -29.53 -4.25 -1.49
CA LYS A 51 -28.31 -5.04 -1.71
C LYS A 51 -27.08 -4.36 -1.10
N PHE A 52 -26.87 -3.08 -1.41
CA PHE A 52 -25.76 -2.30 -0.88
C PHE A 52 -25.87 -2.14 0.64
N LYS A 53 -27.04 -1.81 1.17
CA LYS A 53 -27.26 -1.71 2.62
C LYS A 53 -26.92 -3.02 3.32
N GLU A 54 -27.38 -4.14 2.81
CA GLU A 54 -27.10 -5.45 3.42
C GLU A 54 -25.59 -5.76 3.47
N LEU A 55 -24.85 -5.46 2.39
CA LEU A 55 -23.39 -5.65 2.35
C LEU A 55 -22.65 -4.69 3.27
N ILE A 56 -23.02 -3.40 3.27
CA ILE A 56 -22.36 -2.38 4.09
C ILE A 56 -22.57 -2.69 5.58
N PHE A 57 -23.78 -3.06 6.01
CA PHE A 57 -24.03 -3.42 7.41
C PHE A 57 -23.30 -4.71 7.81
N PHE A 58 -23.24 -5.71 6.92
CA PHE A 58 -22.44 -6.92 7.16
C PHE A 58 -20.95 -6.57 7.36
N ALA A 59 -20.38 -5.72 6.50
CA ALA A 59 -19.00 -5.26 6.63
C ALA A 59 -18.79 -4.44 7.92
N LYS A 60 -19.75 -3.60 8.28
CA LYS A 60 -19.72 -2.78 9.49
C LYS A 60 -19.73 -3.62 10.77
N ASP A 61 -20.48 -4.72 10.80
CA ASP A 61 -20.49 -5.67 11.92
C ASP A 61 -19.12 -6.35 12.11
N LEU A 62 -18.32 -6.47 11.04
CA LEU A 62 -16.93 -6.92 11.08
C LEU A 62 -15.93 -5.77 11.36
N GLY A 63 -16.41 -4.53 11.53
CA GLY A 63 -15.58 -3.37 11.84
C GLY A 63 -14.92 -2.70 10.64
N TYR A 64 -15.41 -2.93 9.42
CA TYR A 64 -14.94 -2.21 8.24
C TYR A 64 -15.46 -0.77 8.19
N GLU A 65 -14.62 0.12 7.70
CA GLU A 65 -15.02 1.42 7.17
C GLU A 65 -15.31 1.29 5.67
N THR A 66 -16.51 1.64 5.22
CA THR A 66 -16.89 1.55 3.80
C THR A 66 -17.01 2.92 3.16
N ILE A 67 -16.21 3.15 2.11
CA ILE A 67 -16.30 4.32 1.24
C ILE A 67 -17.03 3.94 -0.04
N LEU A 68 -18.15 4.62 -0.31
CA LEU A 68 -18.96 4.38 -1.50
C LEU A 68 -18.56 5.34 -2.62
N ASP A 69 -18.23 4.78 -3.79
CA ASP A 69 -18.03 5.54 -5.03
C ASP A 69 -19.26 5.38 -5.93
N VAL A 70 -19.93 6.49 -6.21
CA VAL A 70 -21.17 6.50 -6.99
C VAL A 70 -20.93 7.28 -8.26
N ALA A 71 -21.11 6.60 -9.39
CA ALA A 71 -20.92 7.23 -10.68
C ALA A 71 -21.89 8.42 -10.86
N PRO A 72 -21.47 9.56 -11.46
CA PRO A 72 -22.32 10.75 -11.54
C PRO A 72 -23.68 10.55 -12.20
N ASN A 73 -23.78 9.66 -13.20
CA ASN A 73 -25.04 9.30 -13.86
C ASN A 73 -26.05 8.63 -12.90
N ILE A 74 -25.56 7.93 -11.88
CA ILE A 74 -26.40 7.21 -10.90
C ILE A 74 -27.09 8.16 -9.93
N PHE A 75 -26.59 9.39 -9.77
CA PHE A 75 -27.26 10.39 -8.94
C PHE A 75 -28.65 10.74 -9.47
N GLU A 76 -28.80 10.90 -10.79
CA GLU A 76 -30.09 11.19 -11.41
C GLU A 76 -31.04 9.99 -11.33
N GLU A 77 -30.55 8.77 -11.60
CA GLU A 77 -31.35 7.54 -11.58
C GLU A 77 -31.89 7.22 -10.18
N LEU A 78 -31.09 7.46 -9.15
CA LEU A 78 -31.50 7.27 -7.76
C LEU A 78 -32.23 8.49 -7.20
N GLY A 79 -32.26 9.63 -7.91
CA GLY A 79 -32.83 10.88 -7.42
C GLY A 79 -32.15 11.34 -6.12
N ILE A 80 -30.82 11.21 -6.07
CA ILE A 80 -29.98 11.61 -4.93
C ILE A 80 -29.13 12.82 -5.34
N SER A 81 -28.60 13.53 -4.34
CA SER A 81 -27.76 14.71 -4.55
C SER A 81 -26.62 14.69 -3.57
N TYR A 82 -25.48 15.28 -3.95
CA TYR A 82 -24.42 15.58 -2.99
C TYR A 82 -24.90 16.51 -1.87
N ASP A 83 -26.01 17.23 -2.06
CA ASP A 83 -26.54 18.17 -1.05
C ASP A 83 -27.35 17.48 0.03
N ASP A 84 -27.65 16.19 -0.18
CA ASP A 84 -28.40 15.36 0.75
C ASP A 84 -27.66 14.05 1.01
N MET A 85 -26.94 14.02 2.13
CA MET A 85 -26.21 12.84 2.58
C MET A 85 -27.09 11.75 3.22
N SER A 86 -28.41 11.96 3.32
CA SER A 86 -29.33 11.01 3.97
C SER A 86 -29.31 9.64 3.32
N PHE A 87 -29.25 9.57 1.98
CA PHE A 87 -29.20 8.31 1.25
C PHE A 87 -27.99 7.46 1.65
N PHE A 88 -26.80 8.07 1.65
CA PHE A 88 -25.54 7.38 1.99
C PHE A 88 -25.50 6.96 3.45
N HIS A 89 -26.00 7.83 4.34
CA HIS A 89 -26.16 7.51 5.75
C HIS A 89 -27.12 6.33 5.98
N GLU A 90 -28.27 6.31 5.30
CA GLU A 90 -29.25 5.23 5.41
C GLU A 90 -28.76 3.88 4.86
N LEU A 91 -27.87 3.91 3.86
CA LEU A 91 -27.12 2.75 3.38
C LEU A 91 -26.11 2.23 4.42
N GLY A 92 -25.66 3.10 5.32
CA GLY A 92 -24.68 2.80 6.37
C GLY A 92 -23.23 3.13 5.99
N ALA A 93 -23.02 3.80 4.85
CA ALA A 93 -21.68 4.17 4.36
C ALA A 93 -20.99 5.13 5.33
N ASP A 94 -19.69 4.93 5.53
CA ASP A 94 -18.88 5.77 6.41
C ASP A 94 -18.30 6.98 5.67
N GLY A 95 -18.18 6.88 4.34
CA GLY A 95 -17.81 7.98 3.48
C GLY A 95 -18.29 7.81 2.04
N ILE A 96 -18.22 8.89 1.28
CA ILE A 96 -18.44 8.89 -0.17
C ILE A 96 -17.23 9.42 -0.90
N ARG A 97 -16.98 8.92 -2.10
CA ARG A 97 -15.95 9.43 -3.00
C ARG A 97 -16.53 10.42 -3.99
N LEU A 98 -15.85 11.55 -4.15
CA LEU A 98 -16.16 12.55 -5.18
C LEU A 98 -15.30 12.28 -6.41
N ASP A 99 -15.90 11.71 -7.45
CA ASP A 99 -15.17 11.40 -8.69
C ASP A 99 -14.81 12.68 -9.47
N LEU A 100 -15.68 13.70 -9.41
CA LEU A 100 -15.46 15.03 -9.98
C LEU A 100 -15.29 16.08 -8.89
N GLY A 101 -14.39 17.03 -9.14
CA GLY A 101 -14.23 18.20 -8.29
C GLY A 101 -15.28 19.28 -8.58
N PHE A 102 -15.57 20.09 -7.57
CA PHE A 102 -16.43 21.27 -7.62
C PHE A 102 -15.58 22.55 -7.46
N ASP A 103 -16.13 23.58 -6.81
CA ASP A 103 -15.52 24.91 -6.67
C ASP A 103 -14.66 25.08 -5.41
N GLY A 104 -14.47 24.02 -4.63
CA GLY A 104 -13.76 24.00 -3.36
C GLY A 104 -14.65 24.30 -2.15
N ASN A 105 -15.55 25.28 -2.29
CA ASN A 105 -16.49 25.67 -1.23
C ASN A 105 -17.54 24.58 -1.01
N LYS A 106 -18.00 23.96 -2.10
CA LYS A 106 -18.96 22.86 -2.03
C LYS A 106 -18.44 21.71 -1.18
N GLU A 107 -17.24 21.24 -1.48
CA GLU A 107 -16.57 20.15 -0.79
C GLU A 107 -16.34 20.50 0.68
N ALA A 108 -15.89 21.73 0.95
CA ALA A 108 -15.75 22.21 2.33
C ALA A 108 -17.07 22.13 3.09
N MET A 109 -18.18 22.58 2.51
CA MET A 109 -19.50 22.47 3.13
C MET A 109 -19.97 21.02 3.33
N LEU A 110 -19.67 20.12 2.39
CA LEU A 110 -20.03 18.70 2.51
C LEU A 110 -19.39 18.03 3.74
N THR A 111 -18.19 18.46 4.13
CA THR A 111 -17.52 17.92 5.34
C THR A 111 -18.21 18.26 6.66
N TYR A 112 -19.22 19.15 6.65
CA TYR A 112 -20.06 19.49 7.81
C TYR A 112 -21.44 18.83 7.76
N ASN A 113 -21.65 17.82 6.89
CA ASN A 113 -22.91 17.11 6.84
C ASN A 113 -23.29 16.53 8.24
N PRO A 114 -24.58 16.54 8.61
CA PRO A 114 -25.02 16.22 9.97
C PRO A 114 -24.87 14.73 10.33
N PHE A 115 -24.55 13.88 9.37
CA PHE A 115 -24.42 12.43 9.55
C PHE A 115 -22.97 11.99 9.81
N GLY A 116 -21.99 12.89 9.66
CA GLY A 116 -20.58 12.56 9.81
C GLY A 116 -20.05 11.62 8.72
N VAL A 117 -20.65 11.63 7.53
CA VAL A 117 -20.16 10.88 6.37
C VAL A 117 -18.89 11.56 5.85
N ALA A 118 -17.79 10.82 5.76
CA ALA A 118 -16.52 11.35 5.25
C ALA A 118 -16.61 11.67 3.75
N ILE A 119 -15.87 12.70 3.32
CA ILE A 119 -15.76 13.14 1.93
C ILE A 119 -14.37 12.74 1.43
N GLU A 120 -14.32 11.80 0.49
CA GLU A 120 -13.08 11.33 -0.11
C GLU A 120 -12.84 12.02 -1.46
N LEU A 121 -11.74 12.75 -1.55
CA LEU A 121 -11.33 13.46 -2.75
C LEU A 121 -10.45 12.59 -3.65
N ASN A 122 -10.53 12.83 -4.96
CA ASN A 122 -9.57 12.29 -5.89
C ASN A 122 -8.17 12.91 -5.68
N MET A 123 -7.20 12.08 -5.32
CA MET A 123 -5.80 12.50 -5.12
C MET A 123 -4.96 12.49 -6.39
N SER A 124 -5.42 11.92 -7.51
CA SER A 124 -4.61 11.69 -8.70
C SER A 124 -4.38 12.92 -9.58
N ASN A 125 -4.49 14.14 -9.03
CA ASN A 125 -4.31 15.38 -9.76
C ASN A 125 -3.33 16.33 -9.06
N ASP A 126 -2.27 16.75 -9.77
CA ASP A 126 -1.22 17.63 -9.25
C ASP A 126 -1.59 19.11 -9.39
N VAL A 127 -2.73 19.48 -8.81
CA VAL A 127 -3.26 20.86 -8.81
C VAL A 127 -3.57 21.31 -7.38
N ALA A 128 -3.69 22.62 -7.16
CA ALA A 128 -3.97 23.22 -5.85
C ALA A 128 -5.44 23.06 -5.39
N TYR A 129 -6.06 21.92 -5.71
CA TYR A 129 -7.47 21.63 -5.43
C TYR A 129 -7.74 21.53 -3.92
N LEU A 130 -6.94 20.73 -3.20
CA LEU A 130 -7.04 20.62 -1.75
C LEU A 130 -6.81 21.97 -1.06
N ASP A 131 -5.83 22.76 -1.51
CA ASP A 131 -5.57 24.08 -0.92
C ASP A 131 -6.80 24.99 -1.04
N ASN A 132 -7.47 25.01 -2.19
CA ASN A 132 -8.71 25.77 -2.38
C ASN A 132 -9.81 25.32 -1.39
N ILE A 133 -10.05 24.02 -1.26
CA ILE A 133 -11.03 23.46 -0.30
C ILE A 133 -10.71 23.89 1.14
N LEU A 134 -9.44 23.79 1.53
CA LEU A 134 -9.02 24.12 2.89
C LEU A 134 -9.14 25.63 3.20
N THR A 135 -9.03 26.50 2.18
CA THR A 135 -9.26 27.95 2.38
C THR A 135 -10.72 28.32 2.67
N TYR A 136 -11.66 27.43 2.38
CA TYR A 136 -13.06 27.54 2.79
C TYR A 136 -13.36 26.88 4.16
N GLU A 137 -12.32 26.58 4.95
CA GLU A 137 -12.43 26.02 6.31
C GLU A 137 -13.12 24.64 6.39
N ALA A 138 -12.80 23.75 5.44
CA ALA A 138 -13.27 22.36 5.47
C ALA A 138 -12.93 21.64 6.80
N ASN A 139 -13.85 20.79 7.26
CA ASN A 139 -13.72 19.96 8.45
C ASN A 139 -12.77 18.78 8.18
N THR A 140 -11.48 19.00 8.37
CA THR A 140 -10.40 18.09 7.95
C THR A 140 -10.47 16.64 8.47
N PRO A 141 -10.99 16.33 9.68
CA PRO A 141 -11.16 14.95 10.12
C PRO A 141 -12.11 14.11 9.25
N TYR A 142 -13.02 14.75 8.50
CA TYR A 142 -13.96 14.11 7.59
C TYR A 142 -13.57 14.29 6.12
N LEU A 143 -12.35 14.73 5.85
CA LEU A 143 -11.82 14.88 4.50
C LEU A 143 -10.72 13.85 4.28
N TYR A 144 -10.93 12.96 3.32
CA TYR A 144 -9.96 11.93 2.93
C TYR A 144 -9.46 12.20 1.51
N GLY A 145 -8.38 11.53 1.14
CA GLY A 145 -7.94 11.44 -0.23
C GLY A 145 -7.73 9.98 -0.64
N CYS A 146 -8.15 9.64 -1.85
CA CYS A 146 -7.83 8.37 -2.49
C CYS A 146 -7.45 8.59 -3.95
N HIS A 147 -6.37 7.95 -4.38
CA HIS A 147 -5.98 7.93 -5.79
C HIS A 147 -6.98 7.16 -6.64
N ASN A 148 -7.06 7.48 -7.94
CA ASN A 148 -7.66 6.59 -8.93
C ASN A 148 -6.88 5.26 -9.04
N PHE A 149 -7.58 4.22 -9.49
CA PHE A 149 -6.98 3.08 -10.18
C PHE A 149 -7.16 3.23 -11.70
N TYR A 150 -6.41 2.45 -12.47
CA TYR A 150 -6.33 2.60 -13.92
C TYR A 150 -6.48 1.24 -14.63
N PRO A 151 -7.67 0.92 -15.14
CA PRO A 151 -7.97 -0.39 -15.74
C PRO A 151 -7.24 -0.68 -17.05
N GLN A 152 -6.82 0.35 -17.78
CA GLN A 152 -6.13 0.20 -19.06
C GLN A 152 -4.61 0.18 -18.83
N GLU A 153 -3.92 -0.85 -19.34
CA GLU A 153 -2.46 -0.93 -19.27
C GLU A 153 -1.78 0.28 -19.93
N GLY A 154 -0.72 0.78 -19.29
CA GLY A 154 0.02 1.97 -19.73
C GLY A 154 -0.60 3.31 -19.34
N THR A 155 -1.68 3.33 -18.53
CA THR A 155 -2.38 4.57 -18.16
C THR A 155 -2.30 4.92 -16.67
N ALA A 156 -1.78 4.03 -15.82
CA ALA A 156 -1.60 4.33 -14.40
C ALA A 156 -0.46 5.33 -14.18
N LEU A 157 -0.40 5.89 -12.97
CA LEU A 157 0.46 7.03 -12.71
C LEU A 157 1.95 6.64 -12.77
N PRO A 158 2.81 7.50 -13.35
CA PRO A 158 4.25 7.41 -13.14
C PRO A 158 4.61 7.84 -11.71
N PHE A 159 5.68 7.25 -11.16
CA PHE A 159 6.04 7.40 -9.75
C PHE A 159 6.26 8.85 -9.31
N ASP A 160 7.00 9.65 -10.08
CA ASP A 160 7.28 11.06 -9.72
C ASP A 160 6.02 11.92 -9.67
N PHE A 161 5.04 11.65 -10.53
CA PHE A 161 3.76 12.36 -10.51
C PHE A 161 2.91 11.93 -9.32
N PHE A 162 2.85 10.62 -9.05
CA PHE A 162 2.21 10.08 -7.87
C PHE A 162 2.75 10.73 -6.58
N VAL A 163 4.07 10.83 -6.42
CA VAL A 163 4.70 11.47 -5.24
C VAL A 163 4.22 12.91 -5.06
N LYS A 164 4.25 13.73 -6.12
CA LYS A 164 3.77 15.13 -6.06
C LYS A 164 2.31 15.22 -5.64
N CYS A 165 1.46 14.38 -6.22
CA CYS A 165 0.05 14.29 -5.86
C CYS A 165 -0.15 13.92 -4.39
N SER A 166 0.51 12.86 -3.92
CA SER A 166 0.33 12.37 -2.55
C SER A 166 0.91 13.33 -1.49
N GLU A 167 2.03 14.01 -1.79
CA GLU A 167 2.64 15.00 -0.89
C GLU A 167 1.70 16.16 -0.56
N ARG A 168 0.87 16.61 -1.52
CA ARG A 168 -0.13 17.67 -1.29
C ARG A 168 -1.08 17.34 -0.16
N PHE A 169 -1.59 16.12 -0.15
CA PHE A 169 -2.52 15.65 0.89
C PHE A 169 -1.76 15.36 2.18
N LYS A 170 -0.61 14.67 2.08
CA LYS A 170 0.15 14.25 3.25
C LYS A 170 0.69 15.43 4.07
N ALA A 171 1.15 16.49 3.40
CA ALA A 171 1.64 17.71 4.05
C ALA A 171 0.56 18.43 4.87
N LYS A 172 -0.73 18.22 4.56
CA LYS A 172 -1.87 18.80 5.29
C LYS A 172 -2.42 17.84 6.36
N GLY A 173 -1.81 16.67 6.54
CA GLY A 173 -2.26 15.68 7.51
C GLY A 173 -3.54 14.95 7.11
N ILE A 174 -3.95 15.03 5.85
CA ILE A 174 -5.12 14.31 5.32
C ILE A 174 -4.80 12.82 5.17
N ARG A 175 -5.78 11.97 5.44
CA ARG A 175 -5.70 10.51 5.27
C ARG A 175 -5.62 10.17 3.79
N THR A 176 -4.65 9.36 3.40
CA THR A 176 -4.37 9.06 1.99
C THR A 176 -4.52 7.58 1.66
N ALA A 177 -5.08 7.28 0.50
CA ALA A 177 -5.25 5.91 0.01
C ALA A 177 -4.78 5.75 -1.45
N ALA A 178 -4.31 4.54 -1.79
CA ALA A 178 -3.96 4.15 -3.15
C ALA A 178 -4.25 2.68 -3.40
N PHE A 179 -4.35 2.32 -4.68
CA PHE A 179 -4.73 0.99 -5.11
C PHE A 179 -3.54 0.15 -5.58
N VAL A 180 -3.57 -1.13 -5.22
CA VAL A 180 -2.76 -2.22 -5.81
C VAL A 180 -3.69 -3.17 -6.57
N THR A 181 -3.15 -4.00 -7.46
CA THR A 181 -3.95 -4.97 -8.19
C THR A 181 -3.60 -6.40 -7.77
N SER A 182 -4.63 -7.18 -7.44
CA SER A 182 -4.54 -8.63 -7.37
C SER A 182 -4.20 -9.19 -8.75
N GLN A 183 -3.41 -10.26 -8.76
CA GLN A 183 -3.03 -11.04 -9.93
C GLN A 183 -4.04 -12.16 -10.23
N VAL A 184 -5.01 -12.38 -9.34
CA VAL A 184 -6.05 -13.42 -9.45
C VAL A 184 -7.45 -12.82 -9.69
N GLY A 185 -7.75 -11.68 -9.06
CA GLY A 185 -9.05 -11.02 -9.16
C GLY A 185 -9.36 -10.53 -10.57
N THR A 186 -10.57 -10.79 -11.06
CA THR A 186 -11.00 -10.47 -12.43
C THR A 186 -12.15 -9.46 -12.49
N ILE A 187 -12.82 -9.23 -11.38
CA ILE A 187 -13.95 -8.30 -11.24
C ILE A 187 -13.40 -6.89 -11.02
N GLY A 188 -13.87 -5.97 -11.86
CA GLY A 188 -13.62 -4.54 -11.79
C GLY A 188 -14.88 -3.77 -12.18
N PRO A 189 -14.82 -2.44 -12.29
CA PRO A 189 -15.98 -1.62 -12.60
C PRO A 189 -16.36 -1.61 -14.09
N TRP A 190 -15.46 -2.00 -14.99
CA TRP A 190 -15.69 -1.93 -16.43
C TRP A 190 -15.30 -3.25 -17.10
N ASP A 191 -15.67 -3.39 -18.38
CA ASP A 191 -15.34 -4.55 -19.22
C ASP A 191 -13.83 -4.70 -19.46
N ILE A 192 -13.10 -3.59 -19.55
CA ILE A 192 -11.64 -3.57 -19.60
C ILE A 192 -11.07 -3.59 -18.17
N ASN A 193 -10.23 -4.59 -17.90
CA ASN A 193 -9.56 -4.78 -16.62
C ASN A 193 -8.20 -5.46 -16.81
N ASP A 194 -7.18 -4.67 -17.16
CA ASP A 194 -5.77 -5.11 -17.22
C ASP A 194 -5.11 -5.03 -15.82
N GLY A 195 -5.91 -5.22 -14.76
CA GLY A 195 -5.58 -4.90 -13.38
C GLY A 195 -5.93 -3.45 -13.00
N LEU A 196 -6.12 -3.22 -11.70
CA LEU A 196 -6.58 -1.94 -11.14
C LEU A 196 -5.56 -1.27 -10.18
N PRO A 197 -4.29 -1.05 -10.57
CA PRO A 197 -3.33 -0.34 -9.73
C PRO A 197 -3.44 1.18 -9.86
N THR A 198 -2.93 1.92 -8.88
CA THR A 198 -2.69 3.37 -8.97
C THR A 198 -1.39 3.70 -9.73
N LEU A 199 -0.33 2.92 -9.51
CA LEU A 199 0.99 3.11 -10.12
C LEU A 199 1.21 2.09 -11.24
N GLU A 200 1.71 2.53 -12.40
CA GLU A 200 1.89 1.61 -13.54
C GLU A 200 2.94 0.54 -13.26
N MET A 201 4.00 0.89 -12.53
CA MET A 201 5.02 -0.05 -12.09
C MET A 201 4.51 -1.14 -11.14
N HIS A 202 3.26 -1.06 -10.66
CA HIS A 202 2.65 -2.06 -9.76
C HIS A 202 1.78 -3.09 -10.48
N ARG A 203 1.47 -2.90 -11.77
CA ARG A 203 0.48 -3.72 -12.48
C ARG A 203 0.75 -5.22 -12.42
N HIS A 204 2.02 -5.58 -12.58
CA HIS A 204 2.45 -6.98 -12.66
C HIS A 204 3.27 -7.42 -11.43
N LEU A 205 3.28 -6.61 -10.36
CA LEU A 205 3.97 -6.97 -9.12
C LEU A 205 3.06 -7.83 -8.24
N PRO A 206 3.65 -8.72 -7.41
CA PRO A 206 2.92 -9.33 -6.30
C PRO A 206 2.30 -8.25 -5.39
N VAL A 207 1.09 -8.50 -4.91
CA VAL A 207 0.30 -7.51 -4.13
C VAL A 207 1.02 -7.03 -2.88
N GLU A 208 1.74 -7.93 -2.21
CA GLU A 208 2.51 -7.65 -1.01
C GLU A 208 3.72 -6.75 -1.31
N VAL A 209 4.36 -6.91 -2.47
CA VAL A 209 5.49 -6.07 -2.91
C VAL A 209 4.99 -4.66 -3.23
N ALA A 210 3.88 -4.54 -3.98
CA ALA A 210 3.26 -3.25 -4.28
C ALA A 210 2.79 -2.54 -2.98
N THR A 211 2.25 -3.30 -2.04
CA THR A 211 1.85 -2.81 -0.71
C THR A 211 3.05 -2.30 0.10
N LYS A 212 4.14 -3.08 0.17
CA LYS A 212 5.41 -2.66 0.79
C LYS A 212 5.90 -1.34 0.17
N HIS A 213 5.81 -1.18 -1.15
CA HIS A 213 6.22 0.05 -1.84
C HIS A 213 5.40 1.26 -1.40
N LEU A 214 4.07 1.17 -1.44
CA LEU A 214 3.19 2.28 -1.06
C LEU A 214 3.44 2.70 0.40
N PHE A 215 3.61 1.75 1.32
CA PHE A 215 3.97 2.07 2.70
C PHE A 215 5.39 2.63 2.86
N ALA A 216 6.36 2.17 2.07
CA ALA A 216 7.73 2.68 2.11
C ALA A 216 7.83 4.16 1.72
N THR A 217 6.94 4.63 0.83
CA THR A 217 6.87 6.07 0.47
C THR A 217 6.55 6.99 1.65
N LYS A 218 5.85 6.46 2.67
CA LYS A 218 5.26 7.25 3.78
C LYS A 218 4.20 8.27 3.36
N LEU A 219 3.77 8.24 2.11
CA LEU A 219 2.76 9.14 1.56
C LEU A 219 1.36 8.54 1.61
N ILE A 220 1.25 7.20 1.72
CA ILE A 220 -0.01 6.45 1.75
C ILE A 220 -0.27 5.87 3.14
N ASP A 221 -1.50 6.05 3.63
CA ASP A 221 -2.01 5.46 4.87
C ASP A 221 -2.78 4.16 4.60
N ASP A 222 -3.62 4.13 3.58
CA ASP A 222 -4.45 2.97 3.26
C ASP A 222 -4.09 2.38 1.90
N VAL A 223 -3.87 1.07 1.84
CA VAL A 223 -3.61 0.34 0.60
C VAL A 223 -4.78 -0.57 0.31
N ILE A 224 -5.41 -0.39 -0.85
CA ILE A 224 -6.66 -1.06 -1.22
C ILE A 224 -6.41 -1.96 -2.43
N ILE A 225 -6.87 -3.21 -2.41
CA ILE A 225 -6.88 -4.05 -3.62
C ILE A 225 -7.99 -3.55 -4.54
N GLY A 226 -7.61 -3.05 -5.71
CA GLY A 226 -8.51 -2.45 -6.68
C GLY A 226 -9.51 -3.45 -7.25
N ASN A 227 -9.08 -4.61 -7.72
CA ASN A 227 -9.92 -5.66 -8.30
C ASN A 227 -10.36 -6.71 -7.27
N ALA A 228 -11.43 -7.44 -7.59
CA ALA A 228 -11.98 -8.50 -6.77
C ALA A 228 -12.11 -9.82 -7.58
N TYR A 229 -12.06 -11.00 -6.98
CA TYR A 229 -11.67 -11.30 -5.61
C TYR A 229 -10.19 -11.68 -5.58
N ALA A 230 -9.42 -11.06 -4.70
CA ALA A 230 -8.07 -11.54 -4.41
C ALA A 230 -8.12 -12.94 -3.80
N SER A 231 -7.10 -13.76 -4.04
CA SER A 231 -7.05 -15.11 -3.46
C SER A 231 -6.74 -15.09 -1.96
N GLU A 232 -7.00 -16.20 -1.25
CA GLU A 232 -6.63 -16.31 0.17
C GLU A 232 -5.10 -16.14 0.36
N GLU A 233 -4.30 -16.65 -0.58
CA GLU A 233 -2.84 -16.51 -0.57
C GLU A 233 -2.42 -15.03 -0.69
N GLU A 234 -3.04 -14.27 -1.60
CA GLU A 234 -2.77 -12.83 -1.77
C GLU A 234 -3.20 -12.02 -0.54
N LEU A 235 -4.40 -12.30 -0.01
CA LEU A 235 -4.90 -11.64 1.20
C LEU A 235 -4.00 -11.92 2.40
N LYS A 236 -3.54 -13.17 2.56
CA LYS A 236 -2.59 -13.54 3.61
C LYS A 236 -1.24 -12.85 3.42
N ALA A 237 -0.67 -12.90 2.22
CA ALA A 237 0.63 -12.30 1.93
C ALA A 237 0.62 -10.79 2.21
N MET A 238 -0.45 -10.10 1.80
CA MET A 238 -0.63 -8.67 2.07
C MET A 238 -0.92 -8.38 3.55
N GLY A 239 -1.67 -9.24 4.23
CA GLY A 239 -1.97 -9.15 5.67
C GLY A 239 -0.74 -9.31 6.57
N ASP A 240 0.23 -10.13 6.15
CA ASP A 240 1.49 -10.38 6.86
C ASP A 240 2.52 -9.24 6.71
N VAL A 241 2.29 -8.27 5.81
CA VAL A 241 3.18 -7.11 5.63
C VAL A 241 3.25 -6.25 6.90
N ASP A 242 4.47 -6.03 7.42
CA ASP A 242 4.69 -4.98 8.42
C ASP A 242 4.41 -3.60 7.81
N ARG A 243 3.27 -3.04 8.21
CA ARG A 243 2.79 -1.77 7.67
C ARG A 243 3.65 -0.59 8.07
N TYR A 244 4.54 -0.68 9.06
CA TYR A 244 5.29 0.47 9.60
C TYR A 244 6.80 0.36 9.43
N GLN A 245 7.30 -0.76 8.92
CA GLN A 245 8.71 -1.00 8.69
C GLN A 245 8.94 -1.82 7.42
N THR A 246 9.95 -1.44 6.63
CA THR A 246 10.33 -2.21 5.44
C THR A 246 10.95 -3.54 5.85
N GLU A 247 10.46 -4.61 5.25
CA GLU A 247 10.98 -5.96 5.40
C GLU A 247 11.29 -6.56 4.02
N PHE A 248 12.50 -7.07 3.87
CA PHE A 248 13.00 -7.64 2.63
C PHE A 248 13.00 -9.17 2.68
N SER A 249 12.42 -9.81 1.67
CA SER A 249 12.54 -11.25 1.47
C SER A 249 13.91 -11.58 0.87
N VAL A 250 14.60 -12.58 1.42
CA VAL A 250 15.98 -12.92 1.08
C VAL A 250 16.09 -14.33 0.51
N GLU A 251 16.84 -14.44 -0.58
CA GLU A 251 17.34 -15.71 -1.11
C GLU A 251 18.79 -15.89 -0.68
N PHE A 252 19.05 -16.85 0.21
CA PHE A 252 20.39 -17.11 0.73
C PHE A 252 21.27 -17.87 -0.26
N VAL A 253 22.58 -17.63 -0.22
CA VAL A 253 23.54 -18.49 -0.93
C VAL A 253 23.61 -19.87 -0.26
N ALA A 254 23.97 -20.89 -1.03
CA ALA A 254 24.09 -22.26 -0.52
C ALA A 254 25.14 -22.39 0.60
N GLY A 255 26.17 -21.54 0.59
CA GLY A 255 27.27 -21.54 1.55
C GLY A 255 27.00 -20.77 2.85
N ILE A 256 25.80 -20.21 3.05
CA ILE A 256 25.52 -19.39 4.24
C ILE A 256 25.71 -20.20 5.53
N ASN A 257 26.32 -19.57 6.54
CA ASN A 257 26.54 -20.18 7.84
C ASN A 257 25.56 -19.66 8.93
N ASP A 258 25.60 -20.29 10.10
CA ASP A 258 24.65 -20.01 11.19
C ASP A 258 24.77 -18.57 11.72
N VAL A 259 25.99 -18.02 11.88
CA VAL A 259 26.16 -16.65 12.36
C VAL A 259 25.62 -15.64 11.35
N GLU A 260 25.82 -15.88 10.06
CA GLU A 260 25.28 -15.03 9.00
C GLU A 260 23.74 -15.08 8.96
N LYS A 261 23.14 -16.27 9.04
CA LYS A 261 21.67 -16.39 9.15
C LYS A 261 21.12 -15.65 10.37
N GLN A 262 21.77 -15.79 11.52
CA GLN A 262 21.36 -15.08 12.74
C GLN A 262 21.47 -13.56 12.58
N ILE A 263 22.57 -13.06 11.99
CA ILE A 263 22.75 -11.63 11.74
C ILE A 263 21.64 -11.11 10.83
N VAL A 264 21.28 -11.84 9.76
CA VAL A 264 20.26 -11.39 8.79
C VAL A 264 18.84 -11.45 9.38
N LEU A 265 18.44 -12.58 9.99
CA LEU A 265 17.03 -12.81 10.34
C LEU A 265 16.63 -12.33 11.74
N ASN A 266 17.56 -12.31 12.70
CA ASN A 266 17.21 -12.10 14.11
C ASN A 266 17.45 -10.67 14.61
N GLU A 267 17.91 -9.77 13.74
CA GLU A 267 18.30 -8.42 14.14
C GLU A 267 17.32 -7.35 13.67
N GLN A 268 17.14 -6.34 14.53
CA GLN A 268 16.56 -5.07 14.10
C GLN A 268 17.66 -4.23 13.46
N HIS A 269 17.69 -4.19 12.13
CA HIS A 269 18.67 -3.39 11.42
C HIS A 269 18.26 -1.93 11.33
N TYR A 270 19.26 -1.06 11.18
CA TYR A 270 19.05 0.31 10.76
C TYR A 270 20.20 0.78 9.88
N ARG A 271 19.91 1.66 8.91
CA ARG A 271 20.96 2.31 8.11
C ARG A 271 21.65 3.36 8.96
N ARG A 272 22.96 3.22 9.16
CA ARG A 272 23.76 4.25 9.83
C ARG A 272 23.62 5.61 9.10
N GLY A 273 23.50 6.70 9.85
CA GLY A 273 23.09 8.00 9.33
C GLY A 273 24.09 8.73 8.43
N ASP A 274 25.39 8.52 8.64
CA ASP A 274 26.47 8.94 7.74
C ASP A 274 26.57 7.95 6.58
N ILE A 275 25.71 8.17 5.59
CA ILE A 275 25.52 7.25 4.46
C ILE A 275 26.68 7.24 3.47
N THR A 276 26.74 6.17 2.69
CA THR A 276 27.55 6.06 1.47
C THR A 276 26.62 5.76 0.29
N ASP A 277 27.12 5.99 -0.92
CA ASP A 277 26.45 5.66 -2.19
C ASP A 277 26.50 4.16 -2.51
N GLN A 278 27.54 3.46 -2.04
CA GLN A 278 27.79 2.07 -2.39
C GLN A 278 26.95 1.03 -1.61
N MET A 279 26.49 1.35 -0.39
CA MET A 279 25.83 0.37 0.47
C MET A 279 25.01 0.98 1.61
N VAL A 280 23.97 0.26 2.02
CA VAL A 280 23.31 0.40 3.33
C VAL A 280 24.15 -0.33 4.37
N ARG A 281 24.43 0.30 5.51
CA ARG A 281 25.30 -0.27 6.55
C ARG A 281 24.56 -0.47 7.86
N SER A 282 24.45 -1.73 8.29
CA SER A 282 23.94 -2.12 9.60
C SER A 282 25.12 -2.31 10.56
N THR A 283 25.51 -1.24 11.25
CA THR A 283 26.80 -1.19 11.95
C THR A 283 26.77 -1.66 13.41
N PHE A 284 25.58 -1.93 13.97
CA PHE A 284 25.47 -2.39 15.35
C PHE A 284 25.70 -3.89 15.48
N VAL A 285 25.33 -4.68 14.46
CA VAL A 285 25.45 -6.15 14.49
C VAL A 285 26.88 -6.63 14.69
N ARG A 286 27.88 -5.96 14.12
CA ARG A 286 29.31 -6.29 14.36
C ARG A 286 29.75 -6.19 15.83
N LYS A 287 29.05 -5.40 16.66
CA LYS A 287 29.34 -5.34 18.10
C LYS A 287 28.80 -6.59 18.81
N LYS A 288 27.62 -7.05 18.40
CA LYS A 288 26.94 -8.21 18.97
C LYS A 288 27.64 -9.52 18.57
N TYR A 289 28.05 -9.62 17.30
CA TYR A 289 28.65 -10.82 16.73
C TYR A 289 30.17 -10.74 16.57
N GLY A 290 30.84 -9.72 17.11
CA GLY A 290 32.26 -9.47 16.83
C GLY A 290 33.23 -10.58 17.28
N GLN A 291 32.81 -11.47 18.17
CA GLN A 291 33.60 -12.63 18.62
C GLN A 291 33.33 -13.90 17.82
N GLU A 292 32.21 -13.98 17.09
CA GLU A 292 31.85 -15.16 16.31
C GLU A 292 32.73 -15.29 15.07
N ALA A 293 33.31 -16.45 14.81
CA ALA A 293 34.09 -16.70 13.60
C ALA A 293 33.20 -16.61 12.35
N ASN A 294 33.70 -16.00 11.28
CA ASN A 294 33.03 -15.97 9.99
C ASN A 294 34.06 -16.07 8.87
N ALA A 295 34.40 -17.30 8.48
CA ALA A 295 35.45 -17.57 7.51
C ALA A 295 35.08 -17.03 6.11
N PRO A 296 36.05 -16.61 5.28
CA PRO A 296 35.77 -16.15 3.93
C PRO A 296 35.09 -17.20 3.04
N HIS A 297 34.01 -16.82 2.36
CA HIS A 297 33.37 -17.56 1.27
C HIS A 297 32.58 -16.61 0.38
N ASP A 298 32.34 -16.99 -0.88
CA ASP A 298 31.58 -16.18 -1.85
C ASP A 298 32.03 -14.71 -1.90
N ASN A 299 33.34 -14.49 -1.71
CA ASN A 299 33.95 -13.18 -1.42
C ASN A 299 34.80 -12.62 -2.58
N GLU A 300 35.15 -13.44 -3.57
CA GLU A 300 35.96 -13.04 -4.74
C GLU A 300 35.12 -12.58 -5.94
N ILE A 301 33.79 -12.55 -5.78
CA ILE A 301 32.83 -12.14 -6.81
C ILE A 301 32.63 -10.61 -6.83
N GLU A 302 32.03 -10.10 -7.91
CA GLU A 302 31.48 -8.75 -7.91
C GLU A 302 30.08 -8.76 -7.30
N PHE A 303 29.92 -8.04 -6.18
CA PHE A 303 28.62 -7.86 -5.57
C PHE A 303 27.77 -6.93 -6.42
N GLN A 304 26.49 -7.25 -6.55
CA GLN A 304 25.51 -6.50 -7.34
C GLN A 304 24.52 -5.77 -6.42
N PRO A 305 23.84 -4.71 -6.89
CA PRO A 305 22.76 -4.09 -6.15
C PRO A 305 21.74 -5.12 -5.65
N GLY A 306 21.32 -4.99 -4.39
CA GLY A 306 20.44 -5.94 -3.71
C GLY A 306 21.15 -7.13 -3.05
N ASP A 307 22.45 -7.34 -3.29
CA ASP A 307 23.22 -8.34 -2.55
C ASP A 307 23.33 -7.95 -1.07
N ILE A 308 23.22 -8.96 -0.21
CA ILE A 308 23.48 -8.84 1.23
C ILE A 308 24.86 -9.43 1.48
N VAL A 309 25.72 -8.63 2.09
CA VAL A 309 27.10 -9.01 2.38
C VAL A 309 27.44 -8.79 3.84
N ILE A 310 28.30 -9.65 4.40
CA ILE A 310 28.75 -9.57 5.79
C ILE A 310 30.28 -9.57 5.82
N GLY A 311 30.88 -8.69 6.62
CA GLY A 311 32.34 -8.69 6.78
C GLY A 311 32.83 -10.00 7.39
N ASN A 312 33.81 -10.65 6.77
CA ASN A 312 34.37 -11.92 7.24
C ASN A 312 35.55 -11.70 8.20
N ASP A 313 36.22 -12.79 8.59
CA ASP A 313 37.33 -12.80 9.55
C ASP A 313 38.50 -11.90 9.13
N ASP A 314 38.68 -11.66 7.83
CA ASP A 314 39.75 -10.81 7.30
C ASP A 314 39.42 -9.31 7.38
N PHE A 315 38.20 -8.94 7.80
CA PHE A 315 37.75 -7.54 7.83
C PHE A 315 37.98 -6.81 9.16
N GLY A 316 38.75 -7.40 10.08
CA GLY A 316 39.17 -6.76 11.33
C GLY A 316 38.02 -6.11 12.11
N LYS A 317 38.05 -4.78 12.29
CA LYS A 317 36.99 -4.03 13.02
C LYS A 317 35.61 -4.05 12.35
N TYR A 318 35.52 -4.49 11.09
CA TYR A 318 34.27 -4.56 10.32
C TYR A 318 33.77 -6.01 10.18
N LYS A 319 34.46 -6.98 10.78
CA LYS A 319 33.98 -8.35 10.90
C LYS A 319 32.55 -8.37 11.43
N ASN A 320 31.69 -9.14 10.79
CA ASN A 320 30.26 -9.29 11.06
C ASN A 320 29.43 -8.00 10.92
N GLU A 321 29.91 -6.98 10.19
CA GLU A 321 29.07 -5.86 9.74
C GLU A 321 28.21 -6.30 8.55
N LEU A 322 26.88 -6.27 8.69
CA LEU A 322 25.96 -6.50 7.58
C LEU A 322 25.81 -5.24 6.72
N GLN A 323 25.84 -5.44 5.41
CA GLN A 323 25.64 -4.40 4.42
C GLN A 323 24.69 -4.89 3.31
N VAL A 324 23.91 -3.97 2.75
CA VAL A 324 23.14 -4.21 1.52
C VAL A 324 23.75 -3.37 0.43
N VAL A 325 24.09 -4.00 -0.69
CA VAL A 325 24.80 -3.36 -1.80
C VAL A 325 23.85 -2.47 -2.61
N LEU A 326 24.29 -1.26 -2.92
CA LEU A 326 23.55 -0.26 -3.73
C LEU A 326 24.25 0.01 -5.08
N SER A 327 25.58 -0.13 -5.14
CA SER A 327 26.35 -0.08 -6.38
C SER A 327 27.35 -1.23 -6.46
N ALA A 328 27.55 -1.75 -7.68
CA ALA A 328 28.38 -2.92 -7.89
C ALA A 328 29.84 -2.68 -7.46
N HIS A 329 30.43 -3.65 -6.76
CA HIS A 329 31.82 -3.56 -6.29
C HIS A 329 32.41 -4.91 -5.85
N LYS A 330 33.71 -4.93 -5.60
CA LYS A 330 34.45 -6.09 -5.07
C LYS A 330 35.13 -5.76 -3.74
N ASP A 331 35.09 -6.69 -2.81
CA ASP A 331 35.86 -6.65 -1.56
C ASP A 331 35.98 -8.06 -0.98
N SER A 332 37.16 -8.68 -1.08
CA SER A 332 37.40 -10.07 -0.60
C SER A 332 37.27 -10.24 0.91
N ARG A 333 37.15 -9.16 1.67
CA ARG A 333 36.90 -9.20 3.12
C ARG A 333 35.40 -9.28 3.46
N LYS A 334 34.52 -9.40 2.47
CA LYS A 334 33.07 -9.56 2.64
C LYS A 334 32.60 -10.86 2.03
N ASN A 335 31.75 -11.60 2.73
CA ASN A 335 31.05 -12.74 2.16
C ASN A 335 29.72 -12.26 1.59
N LYS A 336 29.34 -12.74 0.40
CA LYS A 336 27.95 -12.66 -0.05
C LYS A 336 27.14 -13.73 0.68
N VAL A 337 26.11 -13.31 1.41
CA VAL A 337 25.27 -14.21 2.22
C VAL A 337 23.91 -14.49 1.58
N GLY A 338 23.45 -13.58 0.72
CA GLY A 338 22.21 -13.73 -0.01
C GLY A 338 21.92 -12.53 -0.89
N GLN A 339 20.71 -12.48 -1.42
CA GLN A 339 20.23 -11.38 -2.23
C GLN A 339 18.77 -11.08 -1.89
N ILE A 340 18.41 -9.80 -1.89
CA ILE A 340 17.01 -9.38 -1.83
C ILE A 340 16.32 -9.82 -3.12
N VAL A 341 15.14 -10.44 -3.00
CA VAL A 341 14.34 -10.87 -4.16
C VAL A 341 14.16 -9.72 -5.15
N ALA A 342 14.25 -10.02 -6.45
CA ALA A 342 14.33 -9.01 -7.50
C ALA A 342 13.21 -7.96 -7.42
N ASP A 343 11.97 -8.42 -7.20
CA ASP A 343 10.79 -7.55 -7.13
C ASP A 343 10.83 -6.58 -5.94
N GLU A 344 11.53 -6.90 -4.85
CA GLU A 344 11.62 -6.03 -3.67
C GLU A 344 12.80 -5.04 -3.71
N GLN A 345 13.68 -5.14 -4.71
CA GLN A 345 14.81 -4.21 -4.84
C GLN A 345 14.35 -2.76 -5.09
N LEU A 346 13.14 -2.57 -5.62
CA LEU A 346 12.51 -1.24 -5.75
C LEU A 346 12.30 -0.53 -4.40
N LEU A 347 12.38 -1.25 -3.27
CA LEU A 347 12.28 -0.68 -1.92
C LEU A 347 13.61 -0.08 -1.41
N LEU A 348 14.75 -0.42 -2.03
CA LEU A 348 16.08 0.04 -1.60
C LEU A 348 16.22 1.58 -1.50
N PRO A 349 15.68 2.39 -2.45
CA PRO A 349 15.74 3.85 -2.35
C PRO A 349 15.07 4.43 -1.09
N PHE A 350 14.14 3.69 -0.46
CA PHE A 350 13.41 4.13 0.74
C PHE A 350 14.12 3.79 2.05
N ILE A 351 15.27 3.10 1.99
CA ILE A 351 16.14 2.87 3.15
C ILE A 351 17.01 4.11 3.39
N HIS A 352 16.39 5.19 3.82
CA HIS A 352 17.01 6.47 4.17
C HIS A 352 17.97 6.38 5.38
N PRO A 353 18.80 7.42 5.64
CA PRO A 353 19.54 7.53 6.89
C PRO A 353 18.63 7.26 8.10
N TRP A 354 19.05 6.38 9.01
CA TRP A 354 18.31 5.95 10.20
C TRP A 354 17.01 5.15 9.97
N SER A 355 16.67 4.80 8.72
CA SER A 355 15.58 3.85 8.44
C SER A 355 15.85 2.52 9.14
N LYS A 356 14.78 1.94 9.69
CA LYS A 356 14.77 0.60 10.29
C LYS A 356 14.26 -0.37 9.24
N PHE A 357 14.84 -1.55 9.20
CA PHE A 357 14.43 -2.61 8.29
C PHE A 357 14.74 -3.98 8.86
N LYS A 358 14.08 -5.00 8.31
CA LYS A 358 14.24 -6.41 8.66
C LYS A 358 14.38 -7.24 7.40
N PHE A 359 14.73 -8.51 7.60
CA PHE A 359 14.74 -9.52 6.56
C PHE A 359 13.88 -10.72 6.97
N THR A 360 13.29 -11.37 5.97
CA THR A 360 12.61 -12.65 6.11
C THR A 360 13.16 -13.63 5.07
N GLU A 361 13.12 -14.92 5.40
CA GLU A 361 13.48 -15.98 4.45
C GLU A 361 12.30 -16.16 3.48
N LYS A 362 12.61 -16.31 2.19
CA LYS A 362 11.61 -16.55 1.14
C LYS A 362 10.97 -17.93 1.25
#